data_AF-A0A139LR98-F1
#
_entry.id   AF-A0A139LR98-F1
#
_cell.length_a   1.000
_cell.length_b   1.000
_cell.length_c   1.000
_cell.angle_alpha   90.00
_cell.angle_beta   90.00
_cell.angle_gamma   90.00
#
_symmetry.space_group_name_H-M   'P 1'
#
loop_
_entity.id
_entity.type
_entity.pdbx_description
1 polymer ?
#
loop_
_entity_poly.entity_id
_entity_poly.type
_entity_poly.pdbx_seq_one_letter_code
_entity_poly.pdbx_strand_id
1 'polypeptide(L)' 'MKNPELHIKKGDHVWVQIYNGRDYSFHPRLAEVIATLHLRISCEVVPYVALRYLDNRSCACVPYEQISGICEKSP' A
#
# COMPACT_ATOMS: atom_id res chain seq x y z
N MET A 1 -16.11 0.85 3.24
CA MET A 1 -15.46 2.06 3.79
C MET A 1 -14.17 1.62 4.47
N LYS A 2 -13.00 1.94 3.89
CA LYS A 2 -11.71 1.65 4.54
C LYS A 2 -11.29 2.83 5.44
N ASN A 3 -10.54 2.46 6.47
CA ASN A 3 -10.36 3.18 7.72
C ASN A 3 -9.67 4.56 7.53
N PRO A 4 -10.31 5.69 7.89
CA PRO A 4 -9.72 7.03 7.80
C PRO A 4 -8.48 7.24 8.71
N GLU A 5 -8.10 6.24 9.51
CA GLU A 5 -7.09 6.34 10.56
C GLU A 5 -5.72 5.73 10.21
N LEU A 6 -5.52 5.20 9.00
CA LEU A 6 -4.21 4.64 8.62
C LEU A 6 -3.20 5.78 8.36
N HIS A 7 -2.54 6.23 9.43
CA HIS A 7 -1.42 7.16 9.40
C HIS A 7 -0.15 6.46 8.88
N ILE A 8 -0.13 6.20 7.58
CA ILE A 8 1.02 5.60 6.88
C ILE A 8 2.13 6.65 6.73
N LYS A 9 3.37 6.29 7.09
CA LYS A 9 4.57 7.11 6.89
C LYS A 9 5.71 6.31 6.28
N LYS A 10 6.71 7.04 5.77
CA LYS A 10 7.95 6.44 5.27
C LYS A 10 8.59 5.54 6.34
N GLY A 11 9.01 4.35 5.93
CA GLY A 11 9.63 3.34 6.78
C GLY A 11 8.65 2.37 7.45
N ASP A 12 7.34 2.63 7.39
CA ASP A 12 6.35 1.65 7.84
C ASP A 12 6.39 0.40 6.96
N HIS A 13 6.14 -0.76 7.56
CA HIS A 13 5.82 -1.98 6.83
C HIS A 13 4.30 -2.10 6.72
N VAL A 14 3.80 -2.41 5.53
CA VAL A 14 2.37 -2.48 5.25
C VAL A 14 2.02 -3.75 4.48
N TRP A 15 0.83 -4.28 4.74
CA TRP A 15 0.23 -5.33 3.93
C TRP A 15 -0.52 -4.72 2.75
N VAL A 16 -0.16 -5.13 1.54
CA VAL A 16 -0.74 -4.67 0.27
C VAL A 16 -1.53 -5.81 -0.34
N GLN A 17 -2.80 -5.58 -0.68
CA GLN A 17 -3.66 -6.55 -1.36
C GLN A 17 -3.39 -6.49 -2.87
N ILE A 18 -2.81 -7.56 -3.40
CA ILE A 18 -2.49 -7.68 -4.83
C ILE A 18 -3.49 -8.61 -5.49
N TYR A 19 -4.17 -8.09 -6.50
CA TYR A 19 -5.10 -8.88 -7.30
C TYR A 19 -4.32 -9.80 -8.25
N ASN A 20 -4.58 -11.10 -8.16
CA ASN A 20 -4.10 -12.09 -9.10
C ASN A 20 -5.18 -12.35 -10.16
N GLY A 21 -4.95 -11.85 -11.38
CA GLY A 21 -5.88 -12.04 -12.49
C GLY A 21 -6.00 -13.48 -13.01
N ARG A 22 -5.14 -14.42 -12.58
CA ARG A 22 -5.22 -15.82 -13.01
C ARG A 22 -6.25 -16.63 -12.22
N ASP A 23 -6.33 -16.39 -10.92
CA ASP A 23 -7.22 -17.12 -10.00
C ASP A 23 -8.31 -16.23 -9.39
N TYR A 24 -8.39 -14.96 -9.82
CA TYR A 24 -9.38 -13.98 -9.39
C TYR A 24 -9.37 -13.71 -7.89
N SER A 25 -8.22 -13.88 -7.23
CA SER A 25 -8.08 -13.73 -5.78
C SER A 25 -7.12 -12.61 -5.38
N PHE A 26 -7.21 -12.18 -4.12
CA PHE A 26 -6.30 -11.19 -3.53
C PHE A 26 -5.29 -11.86 -2.63
N HIS A 27 -4.02 -11.55 -2.86
CA HIS A 27 -2.91 -12.05 -2.07
C HIS A 27 -2.22 -10.89 -1.34
N PRO A 28 -2.06 -10.98 -0.01
CA PRO A 28 -1.32 -9.97 0.74
C PRO A 28 0.17 -10.08 0.43
N ARG A 29 0.82 -8.95 0.16
CA ARG A 29 2.29 -8.82 0.07
C ARG A 29 2.78 -7.77 1.05
N LEU A 30 3.90 -8.07 1.70
CA LEU A 30 4.54 -7.17 2.65
C LEU A 30 5.46 -6.19 1.91
N ALA A 31 5.32 -4.90 2.20
CA ALA A 31 6.12 -3.85 1.59
C ALA A 31 6.55 -2.78 2.60
N GLU A 32 7.68 -2.14 2.32
CA GLU A 32 8.15 -0.95 3.01
C GLU A 32 7.65 0.31 2.29
N VAL A 33 7.13 1.27 3.04
CA VAL A 33 6.69 2.55 2.52
C VAL A 33 7.90 3.44 2.24
N ILE A 34 8.06 3.86 0.99
CA ILE A 34 9.11 4.78 0.56
C ILE A 34 8.62 6.23 0.65
N ALA A 35 7.39 6.50 0.24
CA ALA A 35 6.78 7.82 0.28
C ALA A 35 5.24 7.75 0.26
N THR A 36 4.60 8.77 0.80
CA THR A 36 3.17 9.04 0.62
C THR A 36 2.98 10.17 -0.38
N LEU A 37 2.01 10.03 -1.27
CA LEU A 37 1.79 10.89 -2.42
C LEU A 37 0.32 11.31 -2.45
N HIS A 38 0.04 12.55 -2.82
CA HIS A 38 -1.30 13.02 -3.14
C HIS A 38 -1.36 13.32 -4.63
N LEU A 39 -1.97 12.42 -5.40
CA LEU A 39 -2.10 12.57 -6.84
C LEU A 39 -3.42 13.26 -7.15
N ARG A 40 -3.37 14.33 -7.95
CA ARG A 40 -4.58 14.98 -8.46
C ARG A 40 -4.97 14.32 -9.79
N ILE A 41 -6.07 13.57 -9.79
CA ILE A 41 -6.60 12.90 -10.97
C ILE A 41 -7.92 13.59 -11.31
N SER A 42 -7.96 14.25 -12.49
CA SER A 42 -9.04 15.16 -12.86
C SER A 42 -9.25 16.25 -11.80
N CYS A 43 -10.35 16.20 -11.05
CA CYS A 43 -10.70 17.16 -10.00
C CYS A 43 -10.57 16.61 -8.58
N GLU A 44 -10.14 15.35 -8.42
CA GLU A 44 -10.05 14.68 -7.13
C GLU A 44 -8.59 14.49 -6.69
N VAL A 45 -8.35 14.65 -5.38
CA VAL A 45 -7.06 14.33 -4.77
C VAL A 45 -7.16 12.92 -4.21
N VAL A 46 -6.37 12.02 -4.77
CA VAL A 46 -6.36 10.61 -4.39
C VAL A 46 -5.03 10.30 -3.70
N PRO A 47 -5.05 9.75 -2.47
CA PRO A 47 -3.83 9.39 -1.76
C PRO A 47 -3.25 8.09 -2.31
N TYR A 48 -1.94 8.09 -2.57
CA TYR A 48 -1.17 6.96 -3.06
C TYR A 48 0.05 6.71 -2.16
N VAL A 49 0.53 5.48 -2.14
CA VAL A 49 1.73 5.06 -1.41
C VAL A 49 2.74 4.51 -2.41
N ALA A 50 3.93 5.09 -2.44
CA ALA A 50 5.09 4.49 -3.09
C ALA A 50 5.75 3.51 -2.13
N LEU A 51 5.96 2.29 -2.58
CA LEU A 51 6.40 1.18 -1.74
C LEU A 51 7.40 0.26 -2.44
N ARG A 52 8.16 -0.47 -1.63
CA ARG A 52 9.12 -1.50 -2.05
C ARG A 52 8.73 -2.82 -1.41
N TYR A 53 8.38 -3.82 -2.22
CA TYR A 53 8.06 -5.14 -1.72
C TYR A 53 9.29 -5.82 -1.10
N LEU A 54 9.10 -6.48 0.04
CA LEU A 54 10.21 -7.07 0.79
C LEU A 54 10.71 -8.40 0.20
N ASP A 55 9.86 -9.12 -0.52
CA ASP A 55 10.15 -10.42 -1.11
C ASP A 55 11.12 -10.34 -2.30
N ASN A 56 10.95 -9.35 -3.19
CA ASN A 56 11.69 -9.25 -4.45
C ASN A 56 12.27 -7.86 -4.72
N ARG A 57 12.15 -6.92 -3.77
CA ARG A 57 12.63 -5.53 -3.86
C ARG A 57 12.05 -4.71 -5.02
N SER A 58 11.02 -5.20 -5.71
CA SER A 58 10.32 -4.41 -6.72
C SER A 58 9.59 -3.23 -6.09
N CYS A 59 9.50 -2.14 -6.83
CA CYS A 59 8.79 -0.93 -6.40
C CYS A 59 7.43 -0.83 -7.08
N ALA A 60 6.44 -0.28 -6.36
CA ALA A 60 5.14 0.04 -6.92
C ALA A 60 4.57 1.31 -6.29
N CYS A 61 3.59 1.90 -6.97
CA CYS A 61 2.77 2.98 -6.43
C CYS A 61 1.33 2.49 -6.45
N VAL A 62 0.70 2.46 -5.28
CA VAL A 62 -0.65 1.90 -5.10
C VAL A 62 -1.55 2.91 -4.40
N PRO A 63 -2.86 2.93 -4.70
CA PRO A 63 -3.81 3.74 -3.95
C PRO A 63 -3.91 3.22 -2.51
N TYR A 64 -4.24 4.10 -1.56
CA TYR A 64 -4.36 3.74 -0.13
C TYR A 64 -5.33 2.57 0.10
N GLU A 65 -6.35 2.43 -0.74
CA GLU A 65 -7.36 1.39 -0.70
C GLU A 65 -6.79 -0.02 -0.91
N GLN A 66 -5.61 -0.16 -1.54
CA GLN A 66 -4.92 -1.44 -1.66
C GLN A 66 -4.15 -1.83 -0.39
N ILE A 67 -3.94 -0.90 0.55
CA ILE A 67 -3.34 -1.21 1.85
C ILE A 67 -4.41 -1.88 2.74
N SER A 68 -4.09 -3.04 3.31
CA SER A 68 -4.97 -3.75 4.26
C SER A 68 -4.61 -3.52 5.72
N GLY A 69 -3.42 -3.00 6.02
CA GLY A 69 -3.01 -2.66 7.38
C GLY A 69 -1.52 -2.37 7.49
N ILE A 70 -1.12 -1.76 8.61
CA ILE A 70 0.29 -1.61 9.00
C ILE A 70 0.72 -2.91 9.66
N CYS A 71 1.87 -3.45 9.25
CA CYS A 71 2.50 -4.56 9.92
C CYS A 71 3.29 -4.00 11.10
N GLU A 72 2.73 -4.11 12.30
CA GLU A 72 3.47 -3.81 13.52
C GLU A 72 4.68 -4.76 13.59
N LYS A 73 5.89 -4.21 13.68
CA LYS A 73 7.04 -5.02 14.08
C LYS A 73 6.76 -5.46 15.50
N SER A 74 6.64 -6.77 15.75
CA SER A 74 6.67 -7.27 17.12
C SER A 74 7.94 -6.73 17.81
N PRO A 75 7.82 -6.23 19.05
CA PRO A 75 8.93 -5.61 19.79
C PRO A 75 10.13 -6.54 19.96
#